data_AF-A0A1W6ZY68-F1
#
_entry.id   AF-A0A1W6ZY68-F1
#
_cell.length_a   1.000
_cell.length_b   1.000
_cell.length_c   1.000
_cell.angle_alpha   90.00
_cell.angle_beta   90.00
_cell.angle_gamma   90.00
#
_symmetry.space_group_name_H-M   'P 1'
#
loop_
_entity.id
_entity.type
_entity.pdbx_description
1 polymer ?
#
loop_
_entity_poly.entity_id
_entity_poly.type
_entity_poly.pdbx_seq_one_letter_code
_entity_poly.pdbx_strand_id
1 'polypeptide(L)'
;MTTQLSDRIRAHKANIDRYCRLLATELTDHERQYIHKRITEEHAMLSRLEAAVAQRDAPGKAGADTVIAAQAMAKNRGGYSNL
;
A
#
# COMPACT_ATOMS: atom_id res chain seq x y z
N MET A 1 -14.13 -14.69 7.13
CA MET A 1 -13.52 -14.34 5.83
C MET A 1 -12.35 -13.36 5.92
N THR A 2 -11.83 -13.01 7.11
CA THR A 2 -10.63 -12.17 7.29
C THR A 2 -9.33 -12.98 7.49
N THR A 3 -9.47 -14.26 7.85
CA THR A 3 -8.37 -15.18 8.18
C THR A 3 -7.32 -15.27 7.09
N GLN A 4 -7.72 -15.30 5.81
CA GLN A 4 -6.79 -15.53 4.71
C GLN A 4 -5.75 -14.41 4.51
N LEU A 5 -6.09 -13.14 4.77
CA LEU A 5 -5.12 -12.04 4.68
C LEU A 5 -4.13 -12.09 5.84
N SER A 6 -4.64 -12.35 7.05
CA SER A 6 -3.82 -12.52 8.25
C SER A 6 -2.88 -13.72 8.11
N ASP A 7 -3.35 -14.84 7.57
CA ASP A 7 -2.55 -16.04 7.32
C ASP A 7 -1.44 -15.77 6.31
N ARG A 8 -1.73 -15.01 5.25
CA ARG A 8 -0.72 -14.60 4.27
C ARG A 8 0.35 -13.70 4.88
N ILE A 9 -0.05 -12.70 5.68
CA ILE A 9 0.88 -11.82 6.41
C ILE A 9 1.79 -12.65 7.31
N ARG A 10 1.24 -13.63 8.05
CA ARG A 10 2.02 -14.53 8.91
C ARG A 10 2.97 -15.40 8.10
N ALA A 11 2.53 -15.92 6.95
CA ALA A 11 3.37 -16.72 6.06
C ALA A 11 4.57 -15.92 5.52
N HIS A 12 4.35 -14.67 5.06
CA HIS A 12 5.44 -13.81 4.61
C HIS A 12 6.46 -13.51 5.71
N LYS A 13 6.00 -13.22 6.94
CA LYS A 13 6.88 -13.03 8.11
C LYS A 13 7.70 -14.30 8.42
N ALA A 14 7.06 -15.46 8.41
CA ALA A 14 7.74 -16.74 8.63
C ALA A 14 8.77 -17.06 7.54
N ASN A 15 8.48 -16.73 6.28
CA ASN A 15 9.42 -16.90 5.17
C ASN A 15 10.65 -16.01 5.32
N ILE A 16 10.47 -14.75 5.72
CA ILE A 16 11.57 -13.82 5.99
C ILE A 16 12.48 -14.39 7.09
N ASP A 17 11.91 -14.79 8.23
CA ASP A 17 12.67 -15.38 9.33
C ASP A 17 13.46 -16.63 8.89
N ARG A 18 12.82 -17.50 8.09
CA ARG A 18 13.47 -18.69 7.54
C ARG A 18 14.64 -18.33 6.63
N TYR A 19 14.48 -17.35 5.75
CA TYR A 19 15.54 -16.91 4.86
C TYR A 19 16.69 -16.24 5.61
N CYS A 20 16.40 -15.44 6.64
CA CYS A 20 17.43 -14.90 7.53
C CYS A 20 18.23 -16.00 8.24
N ARG A 21 17.58 -17.08 8.69
CA ARG A 21 18.28 -18.25 9.26
C ARG A 21 19.12 -18.98 8.23
N LEU A 22 18.62 -19.11 7.00
CA LEU A 22 19.36 -19.75 5.91
C LEU A 22 20.63 -18.96 5.56
N LEU A 23 20.60 -17.62 5.63
CA LEU A 23 21.80 -16.79 5.41
C LEU A 23 22.93 -17.04 6.41
N ALA A 24 22.62 -17.62 7.58
CA ALA A 24 23.60 -17.97 8.61
C ALA A 24 24.26 -19.34 8.39
N THR A 25 23.83 -20.11 7.37
CA THR A 25 24.46 -21.39 7.01
C THR A 25 25.50 -21.20 5.90
N GLU A 26 26.21 -22.28 5.59
CA GLU A 26 27.06 -22.32 4.41
C GLU A 26 26.19 -22.26 3.15
N LEU A 27 26.49 -21.30 2.28
CA LEU A 27 25.79 -21.02 1.04
C LEU A 27 26.82 -20.57 0.03
N THR A 28 26.62 -20.97 -1.22
CA THR A 28 27.35 -20.38 -2.35
C THR A 28 26.93 -18.91 -2.54
N ASP A 29 27.76 -18.13 -3.23
CA ASP A 29 27.45 -16.73 -3.53
C ASP A 29 26.13 -16.58 -4.30
N HIS A 30 25.86 -17.52 -5.21
CA HIS A 30 24.63 -17.52 -6.00
C HIS A 30 23.39 -17.75 -5.12
N GLU A 31 23.44 -18.73 -4.22
CA GLU A 31 22.36 -18.99 -3.26
C GLU A 31 22.15 -17.81 -2.32
N ARG A 32 23.25 -17.22 -1.83
CA ARG A 32 23.20 -16.04 -0.96
C ARG A 32 22.56 -14.84 -1.68
N GLN A 33 22.92 -14.57 -2.93
CA GLN A 33 22.31 -13.51 -3.74
C GLN A 33 20.82 -13.78 -3.98
N TYR A 34 20.48 -15.02 -4.32
CA TYR A 34 19.09 -15.44 -4.48
C TYR A 34 18.27 -15.20 -3.21
N ILE A 35 18.80 -15.59 -2.04
CA ILE A 35 18.09 -15.42 -0.76
C ILE A 35 17.89 -13.94 -0.40
N HIS A 36 18.88 -13.07 -0.61
CA HIS A 36 18.70 -11.63 -0.39
C HIS A 36 17.61 -11.03 -1.30
N LYS A 37 17.60 -11.43 -2.58
CA LYS A 37 16.55 -11.03 -3.50
C LYS A 37 15.17 -11.50 -3.00
N ARG A 38 15.07 -12.77 -2.58
CA ARG A 38 13.84 -13.33 -2.01
C ARG A 38 13.37 -12.58 -0.77
N ILE A 39 14.25 -12.26 0.18
CA ILE A 39 13.91 -11.48 1.37
C ILE A 39 13.32 -10.11 0.99
N THR A 40 13.93 -9.43 0.02
CA THR A 40 13.44 -8.14 -0.49
C THR A 40 12.04 -8.26 -1.08
N GLU A 41 11.80 -9.31 -1.88
CA GLU A 41 10.48 -9.61 -2.46
C GLU A 41 9.43 -9.92 -1.38
N GLU A 42 9.77 -10.70 -0.35
CA GLU A 42 8.85 -11.01 0.76
C GLU A 42 8.47 -9.74 1.54
N HIS A 43 9.43 -8.85 1.83
CA HIS A 43 9.14 -7.55 2.46
C HIS A 43 8.21 -6.70 1.60
N ALA A 44 8.45 -6.62 0.29
CA ALA A 44 7.61 -5.86 -0.61
C ALA A 44 6.17 -6.40 -0.64
N MET A 45 5.99 -7.73 -0.62
CA MET A 45 4.67 -8.35 -0.58
C MET A 45 3.98 -8.14 0.77
N LEU A 46 4.72 -8.24 1.87
CA LEU A 46 4.22 -7.98 3.21
C LEU A 46 3.69 -6.56 3.34
N SER A 47 4.47 -5.55 2.92
CA SER A 47 4.05 -4.14 2.97
C SER A 47 2.79 -3.88 2.14
N ARG A 48 2.65 -4.53 0.97
CA ARG A 48 1.43 -4.42 0.15
C ARG A 48 0.21 -5.02 0.85
N LEU A 49 0.36 -6.16 1.53
CA LEU A 49 -0.74 -6.78 2.27
C LEU A 49 -1.13 -5.98 3.50
N GLU A 50 -0.16 -5.46 4.25
CA GLU A 50 -0.43 -4.60 5.41
C GLU A 50 -1.13 -3.30 4.99
N ALA A 51 -0.73 -2.69 3.86
CA ALA A 51 -1.42 -1.54 3.28
C ALA A 51 -2.86 -1.88 2.84
N ALA A 52 -3.09 -3.06 2.28
CA ALA A 52 -4.43 -3.50 1.89
C ALA A 52 -5.36 -3.73 3.10
N VAL A 53 -4.81 -4.28 4.20
CA VAL A 53 -5.54 -4.42 5.46
C VAL A 53 -5.88 -3.05 6.03
N ALA A 54 -4.90 -2.13 6.08
CA ALA A 54 -5.11 -0.78 6.58
C ALA A 54 -6.18 0.00 5.77
N GLN A 55 -6.21 -0.14 4.44
CA GLN A 55 -7.22 0.47 3.59
C GLN A 55 -8.62 -0.11 3.81
N ARG A 56 -8.72 -1.41 4.14
CA ARG A 56 -10.00 -2.06 4.40
C ARG A 56 -10.60 -1.67 5.75
N ASP A 57 -9.73 -1.50 6.74
CA ASP A 57 -10.12 -1.19 8.12
C ASP A 57 -10.17 0.33 8.38
N ALA A 58 -9.72 1.15 7.41
CA ALA A 58 -9.88 2.60 7.47
C ALA A 58 -11.38 2.94 7.44
N PRO A 59 -11.91 3.70 8.43
CA PRO A 59 -13.23 4.28 8.30
C PRO A 59 -13.21 5.18 7.08
N GLY A 60 -14.12 4.93 6.15
CA GLY A 60 -14.14 5.54 4.83
C GLY A 60 -13.78 7.02 4.91
N LYS A 61 -12.75 7.42 4.15
CA LYS A 61 -12.62 8.81 3.71
C LYS A 61 -13.83 9.07 2.79
N ALA A 62 -14.98 9.30 3.43
CA ALA A 62 -16.16 9.84 2.80
C ALA A 62 -15.73 11.11 2.04
N GLY A 63 -16.20 11.21 0.80
CA GLY A 63 -15.76 12.17 -0.21
C GLY A 63 -15.41 13.56 0.30
N ALA A 64 -14.12 13.84 0.41
CA ALA A 64 -13.58 15.19 0.54
C ALA A 64 -13.50 15.91 -0.83
N ASP A 65 -13.94 15.26 -1.91
CA ASP A 65 -13.78 15.77 -3.28
C ASP A 65 -15.05 16.44 -3.85
N THR A 66 -16.21 16.39 -3.16
CA THR A 66 -17.48 16.94 -3.71
C THR A 66 -17.76 18.40 -3.33
N VAL A 67 -16.99 19.01 -2.41
CA VAL A 67 -17.30 20.37 -1.91
C VAL A 67 -16.57 21.49 -2.68
N ILE A 68 -15.53 21.17 -3.46
CA ILE A 68 -14.80 22.15 -4.29
C ILE A 68 -15.37 22.20 -5.72
N ALA A 69 -16.69 22.28 -5.89
CA ALA A 69 -17.29 22.52 -7.22
C ALA A 69 -18.50 23.46 -7.21
N ALA A 70 -19.08 23.78 -6.05
CA ALA A 70 -20.25 24.65 -5.97
C ALA A 70 -19.93 26.16 -5.82
N GLN A 71 -18.70 26.54 -5.46
CA GLN A 71 -18.38 27.95 -5.15
C GLN A 71 -17.93 28.80 -6.36
N ALA A 72 -17.84 28.23 -7.57
CA ALA A 72 -17.21 28.88 -8.72
C ALA A 72 -18.18 29.40 -9.81
N MET A 73 -19.51 29.32 -9.62
CA MET A 73 -20.46 29.82 -10.61
C MET A 73 -21.12 31.14 -10.17
N ALA A 74 -20.84 32.18 -10.96
CA ALA A 74 -21.64 33.39 -11.16
C ALA A 74 -21.34 34.67 -10.36
N LYS A 75 -20.08 34.94 -9.99
CA LYS A 75 -19.58 36.33 -9.84
C LYS A 75 -19.27 37.00 -11.21
N ASN A 76 -20.13 36.78 -12.21
CA ASN A 76 -19.96 37.40 -13.53
C ASN A 76 -21.31 37.76 -14.14
N ARG A 77 -21.83 38.94 -13.80
CA ARG A 77 -22.48 39.83 -14.77
C ARG A 77 -22.02 41.24 -14.48
N GLY A 78 -20.80 41.51 -14.94
CA GLY A 78 -20.37 42.85 -15.27
C GLY A 78 -21.38 43.49 -16.23
N GLY A 79 -21.59 44.78 -16.02
CA GLY A 79 -22.49 45.60 -16.82
C GLY A 79 -22.03 45.78 -18.26
N TYR A 80 -23.04 46.01 -19.07
CA TYR A 80 -23.11 46.71 -20.37
C TYR A 80 -24.61 47.09 -20.45
N SER A 81 -25.08 48.25 -20.90
CA SER A 81 -24.51 49.45 -21.49
C SER A 81 -25.60 50.52 -21.47
N ASN A 82 -25.18 51.77 -21.69
CA ASN A 82 -25.97 52.93 -22.10
C ASN A 82 -27.22 52.63 -22.93
N LEU A 83 -28.33 53.28 -22.55
CA LEU A 83 -29.18 54.13 -23.38
C LEU A 83 -29.99 55.06 -22.46
#